data_AF-A0A831UDF3-F1
#
_entry.id   AF-A0A831UDF3-F1
#
_cell.length_a   1.000
_cell.length_b   1.000
_cell.length_c   1.000
_cell.angle_alpha   90.00
_cell.angle_beta   90.00
_cell.angle_gamma   90.00
#
_symmetry.space_group_name_H-M   'P 1'
#
loop_
_entity.id
_entity.type
_entity.pdbx_description
1 polymer ?
#
loop_
_entity_poly.entity_id
_entity_poly.type
_entity_poly.pdbx_seq_one_letter_code
_entity_poly.pdbx_strand_id
1 'polypeptide(L)'
;MDTTVIDEAIDKYVNERMKTGKKSAAERFISYAYLKYAGDELAEFLKKVRGLSRYYVDFLTLMENPFKGPELAWLASMITVGVVSCYMMGNEETQLAGIFIFSGTLVHACSLLRMVAKKWREIGVMIAIYREIIEIVEREAKTLA
;
A
#
# COMPACT_ATOMS: atom_id res chain seq x y z
N MET A 1 -18.22 0.60 21.31
CA MET A 1 -17.29 1.49 20.58
C MET A 1 -17.37 1.26 19.09
N ASP A 2 -17.65 2.31 18.32
CA ASP A 2 -17.81 2.30 16.85
C ASP A 2 -16.45 2.10 16.14
N THR A 3 -16.45 1.31 15.06
CA THR A 3 -15.29 1.05 14.21
C THR A 3 -14.80 2.31 13.47
N THR A 4 -15.70 3.25 13.17
CA THR A 4 -15.34 4.52 12.50
C THR A 4 -14.35 5.35 13.31
N VAL A 5 -14.51 5.39 14.63
CA VAL A 5 -13.65 6.15 15.55
C VAL A 5 -12.25 5.52 15.67
N ILE A 6 -12.19 4.19 15.56
CA ILE A 6 -10.91 3.45 15.57
C ILE A 6 -10.17 3.68 14.26
N ASP A 7 -10.89 3.63 13.14
CA ASP A 7 -10.35 3.90 11.82
C ASP A 7 -9.82 5.33 11.73
N GLU A 8 -10.59 6.32 12.20
CA GLU A 8 -10.16 7.72 12.28
C GLU A 8 -8.90 7.90 13.13
N ALA A 9 -8.79 7.18 14.26
CA ALA A 9 -7.60 7.24 15.12
C ALA A 9 -6.36 6.66 14.43
N ILE A 10 -6.52 5.57 13.67
CA ILE A 10 -5.48 4.97 12.85
C ILE A 10 -5.07 5.91 11.73
N ASP A 11 -6.03 6.47 10.99
CA ASP A 11 -5.78 7.42 9.90
C ASP A 11 -5.07 8.68 10.39
N LYS A 12 -5.45 9.18 11.57
CA LYS A 12 -4.78 10.32 12.19
C LYS A 12 -3.33 9.97 12.53
N TYR A 13 -3.06 8.79 13.08
CA TYR A 13 -1.70 8.32 13.31
C TYR A 13 -0.90 8.22 12.01
N VAL A 14 -1.45 7.59 10.96
CA VAL A 14 -0.79 7.41 9.66
C VAL A 14 -0.43 8.77 9.05
N ASN A 15 -1.38 9.70 9.00
CA ASN A 15 -1.17 11.04 8.46
C ASN A 15 -0.10 11.81 9.24
N GLU A 16 -0.09 11.68 10.56
CA GLU A 16 0.90 12.30 11.41
C GLU A 16 2.28 11.67 11.24
N ARG A 17 2.35 10.33 11.18
CA ARG A 17 3.57 9.56 10.96
C ARG A 17 4.28 9.93 9.66
N MET A 18 3.51 10.25 8.62
CA MET A 18 4.01 10.70 7.33
C MET A 18 4.54 12.15 7.35
N LYS A 19 4.10 12.98 8.30
CA LYS A 19 4.48 14.40 8.42
C LYS A 19 5.60 14.66 9.44
N THR A 20 5.49 14.06 10.63
CA THR A 20 6.31 14.41 11.80
C THR A 20 7.20 13.26 12.28
N GLY A 21 7.01 12.05 11.74
CA GLY A 21 7.81 10.87 12.08
C GLY A 21 7.26 10.02 13.24
N LYS A 22 7.92 8.88 13.49
CA LYS A 22 7.43 7.82 14.40
C LYS A 22 7.17 8.29 15.82
N LYS A 23 8.15 8.99 16.42
CA LYS A 23 8.11 9.34 17.84
C LYS A 23 6.93 10.26 18.19
N SER A 24 6.78 11.35 17.44
CA SER A 24 5.71 12.32 17.66
C SER A 24 4.32 11.74 17.40
N ALA A 25 4.17 10.93 16.33
CA ALA A 25 2.91 10.26 16.03
C ALA A 25 2.51 9.25 17.11
N ALA A 26 3.47 8.48 17.64
CA ALA A 26 3.23 7.53 18.72
C ALA A 26 2.79 8.24 20.01
N GLU A 27 3.51 9.28 20.43
CA GLU A 27 3.18 10.06 21.63
C GLU A 27 1.77 10.67 21.53
N ARG A 28 1.39 11.22 20.36
CA ARG A 28 0.06 11.81 20.15
C ARG A 28 -1.04 10.77 20.10
N PHE A 29 -0.81 9.62 19.47
CA PHE A 29 -1.78 8.53 19.43
C PHE A 29 -2.07 7.97 20.83
N ILE A 30 -1.03 7.75 21.62
CA ILE A 30 -1.18 7.29 22.99
C ILE A 30 -1.85 8.35 23.87
N SER A 31 -1.43 9.61 23.77
CA SER A 31 -2.07 10.71 24.50
C SER A 31 -3.56 10.81 24.16
N TYR A 32 -3.93 10.67 22.88
CA TYR A 32 -5.33 10.63 22.47
C TYR A 32 -6.09 9.45 23.09
N ALA A 33 -5.49 8.25 23.10
CA ALA A 33 -6.11 7.06 23.67
C ALA A 33 -6.41 7.23 25.17
N TYR A 34 -5.43 7.69 25.96
CA TYR A 34 -5.58 7.91 27.40
C TYR A 34 -6.50 9.10 27.75
N LEU A 35 -6.61 10.13 26.89
CA LEU A 35 -7.52 11.25 27.10
C LEU A 35 -8.98 10.88 26.81
N LYS A 36 -9.21 9.97 25.87
CA LYS A 36 -10.55 9.63 25.40
C LYS A 36 -11.15 8.41 26.10
N TYR A 37 -10.32 7.48 26.54
CA TYR A 37 -10.75 6.21 27.15
C TYR A 37 -10.03 5.98 28.48
N ALA A 38 -10.73 5.41 29.46
CA ALA A 38 -10.20 5.12 30.78
C ALA A 38 -10.43 3.65 31.18
N GLY A 39 -9.48 3.07 31.92
CA GLY A 39 -9.60 1.70 32.45
C GLY A 39 -9.83 0.65 31.37
N ASP A 40 -10.87 -0.16 31.54
CA ASP A 40 -11.19 -1.29 30.64
C ASP A 40 -11.52 -0.84 29.20
N GLU A 41 -12.04 0.38 29.02
CA GLU A 41 -12.33 0.93 27.69
C GLU A 41 -11.06 1.20 26.89
N LEU A 42 -9.97 1.59 27.56
CA LEU A 42 -8.67 1.78 26.92
C LEU A 42 -8.11 0.44 26.42
N ALA A 43 -8.21 -0.61 27.23
CA ALA A 43 -7.79 -1.95 26.84
C ALA A 43 -8.62 -2.48 25.65
N GLU A 44 -9.94 -2.25 25.65
CA GLU A 44 -10.80 -2.61 24.53
C GLU A 44 -10.45 -1.81 23.26
N PHE A 45 -10.17 -0.51 23.40
CA PHE A 45 -9.73 0.35 22.30
C PHE A 45 -8.44 -0.15 21.67
N LEU A 46 -7.40 -0.36 22.48
CA LEU A 46 -6.12 -0.88 22.04
C LEU A 46 -6.29 -2.24 21.35
N LYS A 47 -7.08 -3.16 21.92
CA LYS A 47 -7.36 -4.47 21.32
C LYS A 47 -7.99 -4.33 19.92
N LYS A 48 -8.95 -3.42 19.75
CA LYS A 48 -9.61 -3.19 18.45
C LYS A 48 -8.70 -2.52 17.43
N VAL A 49 -7.88 -1.54 17.84
CA VAL A 49 -6.86 -0.92 16.97
C VAL A 49 -5.88 -1.97 16.46
N ARG A 50 -5.41 -2.88 17.33
CA ARG A 50 -4.54 -4.00 16.94
C ARG A 50 -5.22 -4.91 15.91
N GLY A 51 -6.48 -5.26 16.14
CA GLY A 51 -7.26 -6.09 15.23
C GLY A 51 -7.40 -5.46 13.84
N LEU A 52 -7.79 -4.19 13.78
CA LEU A 52 -7.98 -3.48 12.52
C LEU A 52 -6.65 -3.22 11.78
N SER A 53 -5.58 -2.87 12.52
CA SER A 53 -4.24 -2.69 11.94
C SER A 53 -3.71 -4.01 11.37
N ARG A 54 -3.93 -5.15 12.04
CA ARG A 54 -3.56 -6.47 11.52
C ARG A 54 -4.35 -6.81 10.26
N TYR A 55 -5.65 -6.54 10.25
CA TYR A 55 -6.47 -6.70 9.06
C TYR A 55 -5.92 -5.89 7.87
N TYR A 56 -5.54 -4.63 8.09
CA TYR A 56 -4.92 -3.81 7.03
C TYR A 56 -3.57 -4.34 6.56
N VAL A 57 -2.74 -4.87 7.46
CA VAL A 57 -1.49 -5.56 7.08
C VAL A 57 -1.79 -6.75 6.18
N ASP A 58 -2.68 -7.64 6.59
CA ASP A 58 -3.00 -8.86 5.83
C ASP A 58 -3.59 -8.52 4.46
N PHE A 59 -4.49 -7.54 4.41
CA PHE A 59 -5.05 -7.02 3.16
C PHE A 59 -3.98 -6.43 2.23
N LEU A 60 -3.10 -5.58 2.76
CA LEU A 60 -2.05 -4.95 1.96
C LEU A 60 -0.99 -5.96 1.50
N THR A 61 -0.66 -6.97 2.31
CA THR A 61 0.24 -8.05 1.90
C THR A 61 -0.36 -8.88 0.76
N LEU A 62 -1.69 -9.06 0.70
CA LEU A 62 -2.33 -9.67 -0.47
C LEU A 62 -2.19 -8.79 -1.72
N MET A 63 -2.32 -7.47 -1.56
CA MET A 63 -2.19 -6.47 -2.61
C MET A 63 -0.74 -6.19 -3.03
N GLU A 64 0.24 -6.60 -2.21
CA GLU A 64 1.66 -6.41 -2.49
C GLU A 64 2.10 -7.14 -3.77
N ASN A 65 1.41 -8.24 -4.14
CA ASN A 65 1.74 -8.98 -5.34
C ASN A 65 1.35 -8.19 -6.61
N PRO A 66 2.33 -7.66 -7.38
CA PRO A 66 2.05 -6.83 -8.55
C PRO A 66 1.42 -7.63 -9.71
N PHE A 67 1.43 -8.95 -9.64
CA PHE A 67 0.89 -9.85 -10.65
C PHE A 67 -0.58 -10.24 -10.41
N LYS A 68 -1.20 -9.83 -9.30
CA LYS A 68 -2.62 -10.14 -9.02
C LYS A 68 -3.58 -9.05 -9.48
N GLY A 69 -3.07 -7.91 -9.95
CA GLY A 69 -3.86 -6.76 -10.39
C GLY A 69 -4.09 -6.69 -11.90
N PRO A 70 -4.89 -5.71 -12.37
CA PRO A 70 -5.07 -5.41 -13.79
C PRO A 70 -3.76 -5.07 -14.52
N GLU A 71 -2.71 -4.71 -13.79
CA GLU A 71 -1.38 -4.45 -14.33
C GLU A 71 -0.77 -5.68 -15.03
N LEU A 72 -1.08 -6.90 -14.59
CA LEU A 72 -0.64 -8.12 -15.28
C LEU A 72 -1.30 -8.26 -16.65
N ALA A 73 -2.62 -8.01 -16.73
CA ALA A 73 -3.35 -8.07 -18.01
C ALA A 73 -2.81 -7.01 -18.99
N TRP A 74 -2.48 -5.83 -18.47
CA TRP A 74 -1.85 -4.76 -19.26
C TRP A 74 -0.43 -5.15 -19.73
N LEU A 75 0.38 -5.76 -18.85
CA LEU A 75 1.71 -6.26 -19.22
C LEU A 75 1.63 -7.34 -20.30
N ALA A 76 0.72 -8.30 -20.16
CA ALA A 76 0.48 -9.34 -21.16
C ALA A 76 0.10 -8.73 -22.52
N SER A 77 -0.78 -7.73 -22.50
CA SER A 77 -1.19 -7.01 -23.72
C SER A 77 0.00 -6.31 -24.39
N MET A 78 0.88 -5.66 -23.62
CA MET A 78 2.09 -5.02 -24.14
C MET A 78 3.07 -6.03 -24.74
N ILE A 79 3.20 -7.23 -24.16
CA ILE A 79 4.01 -8.31 -24.72
C ILE A 79 3.44 -8.75 -26.07
N THR A 80 2.12 -8.99 -26.15
CA THR A 80 1.47 -9.39 -27.41
C THR A 80 1.64 -8.33 -28.51
N VAL A 81 1.38 -7.06 -28.19
CA VAL A 81 1.56 -5.95 -29.15
C VAL A 81 3.03 -5.82 -29.58
N GLY A 82 3.96 -6.00 -28.64
CA GLY A 82 5.41 -6.02 -28.92
C GLY A 82 5.78 -7.09 -29.93
N VAL A 83 5.35 -8.33 -29.72
CA VAL A 83 5.60 -9.46 -30.65
C VAL A 83 5.03 -9.18 -32.04
N VAL A 84 3.79 -8.70 -32.11
CA VAL A 84 3.14 -8.36 -33.40
C VAL A 84 3.91 -7.24 -34.11
N SER A 85 4.35 -6.22 -33.39
CA SER A 85 5.11 -5.12 -33.97
C SER A 85 6.48 -5.58 -34.51
N CYS A 86 7.17 -6.50 -33.82
CA CYS A 86 8.41 -7.11 -34.33
C CYS A 86 8.16 -7.92 -35.61
N TYR A 87 7.04 -8.65 -35.68
CA TYR A 87 6.64 -9.35 -36.90
C TYR A 87 6.39 -8.37 -38.07
N MET A 88 5.67 -7.26 -37.80
CA MET A 88 5.40 -6.21 -38.81
C MET A 88 6.67 -5.53 -39.32
N MET A 89 7.71 -5.41 -38.49
CA MET A 89 9.02 -4.86 -38.89
C MET A 89 9.76 -5.73 -39.90
N GLY A 90 9.41 -7.02 -40.00
CA GLY A 90 9.98 -7.95 -40.98
C GLY A 90 9.33 -7.90 -42.35
N ASN A 91 8.24 -7.15 -42.53
CA ASN A 91 7.53 -7.00 -43.79
C ASN A 91 7.63 -5.55 -44.31
N GLU A 92 8.11 -5.37 -45.54
CA GLU A 92 8.39 -4.05 -46.14
C GLU A 92 7.15 -3.14 -46.15
N GLU A 93 5.96 -3.69 -46.40
CA GLU A 93 4.72 -2.91 -46.44
C GLU A 93 4.31 -2.32 -45.08
N THR A 94 4.64 -3.01 -43.99
CA THR A 94 4.22 -2.65 -42.63
C THR A 94 5.37 -2.18 -41.74
N GLN A 95 6.58 -2.09 -42.29
CA GLN A 95 7.80 -1.87 -41.52
C GLN A 95 7.75 -0.60 -40.67
N LEU A 96 7.35 0.53 -41.27
CA LEU A 96 7.24 1.81 -40.57
C LEU A 96 6.21 1.73 -39.43
N ALA A 97 5.05 1.13 -39.68
CA ALA A 97 4.03 0.94 -38.65
C ALA A 97 4.54 0.06 -37.51
N GLY A 98 5.28 -1.01 -37.82
CA GLY A 98 5.94 -1.87 -36.83
C GLY A 98 6.89 -1.08 -35.92
N ILE A 99 7.74 -0.21 -36.48
CA ILE A 99 8.68 0.65 -35.72
C ILE A 99 7.92 1.60 -34.77
N PHE A 100 6.87 2.27 -35.27
CA PHE A 100 6.07 3.19 -34.44
C PHE A 100 5.33 2.46 -33.32
N ILE A 101 4.71 1.31 -33.60
CA ILE A 101 4.00 0.53 -32.59
C ILE A 101 4.97 -0.02 -31.55
N PHE A 102 6.14 -0.53 -31.97
CA PHE A 102 7.14 -1.06 -31.05
C PHE A 102 7.69 0.02 -30.11
N SER A 103 8.03 1.20 -30.64
CA SER A 103 8.52 2.32 -29.83
C SER A 103 7.46 2.80 -28.83
N GLY A 104 6.19 2.91 -29.24
CA GLY A 104 5.08 3.21 -28.33
C GLY A 104 4.92 2.15 -27.24
N THR A 105 5.01 0.88 -27.60
CA THR A 105 4.92 -0.26 -26.67
C THR A 105 6.02 -0.20 -25.61
N LEU A 106 7.25 0.13 -25.99
CA LEU A 106 8.37 0.29 -25.04
C LEU A 106 8.10 1.43 -24.04
N VAL A 107 7.59 2.57 -24.50
CA VAL A 107 7.26 3.71 -23.63
C VAL A 107 6.17 3.32 -22.63
N HIS A 108 5.11 2.67 -23.10
CA HIS A 108 4.02 2.23 -22.23
C HIS A 108 4.45 1.13 -21.25
N ALA A 109 5.28 0.18 -21.67
CA ALA A 109 5.85 -0.84 -20.80
C ALA A 109 6.74 -0.22 -19.71
N CYS A 110 7.61 0.74 -20.06
CA CYS A 110 8.42 1.48 -19.09
C CYS A 110 7.55 2.25 -18.08
N SER A 111 6.49 2.89 -18.55
CA SER A 111 5.54 3.61 -17.69
C SER A 111 4.84 2.66 -16.70
N LEU A 112 4.38 1.49 -17.18
CA LEU A 112 3.76 0.46 -16.36
C LEU A 112 4.71 -0.01 -15.26
N LEU A 113 5.96 -0.33 -15.60
CA LEU A 113 6.97 -0.79 -14.63
C LEU A 113 7.23 0.27 -13.55
N ARG A 114 7.34 1.55 -13.92
CA ARG A 114 7.50 2.65 -12.96
C ARG A 114 6.29 2.77 -12.03
N MET A 115 5.08 2.65 -12.57
CA MET A 115 3.85 2.70 -11.79
C MET A 115 3.77 1.54 -10.79
N VAL A 116 4.06 0.32 -11.24
CA VAL A 116 4.09 -0.88 -10.39
C VAL A 116 5.11 -0.74 -9.27
N ALA A 117 6.34 -0.33 -9.60
CA ALA A 117 7.40 -0.11 -8.61
C ALA A 117 7.00 0.95 -7.57
N LYS A 118 6.36 2.05 -8.00
CA LYS A 118 5.86 3.09 -7.10
C LYS A 118 4.78 2.55 -6.16
N LYS A 119 3.77 1.85 -6.69
CA LYS A 119 2.70 1.24 -5.90
C LYS A 119 3.25 0.22 -4.89
N TRP A 120 4.18 -0.63 -5.33
CA TRP A 120 4.78 -1.64 -4.46
C TRP A 120 5.51 -0.99 -3.28
N ARG A 121 6.29 0.07 -3.53
CA ARG A 121 6.92 0.86 -2.48
C ARG A 121 5.90 1.48 -1.52
N GLU A 122 4.82 2.07 -2.05
CA GLU A 122 3.77 2.69 -1.24
C GLU A 122 3.06 1.67 -0.34
N ILE A 123 2.71 0.49 -0.88
CA ILE A 123 2.14 -0.63 -0.11
C ILE A 123 3.11 -1.08 0.99
N GLY A 124 4.38 -1.27 0.66
CA GLY A 124 5.40 -1.67 1.65
C GLY A 124 5.56 -0.66 2.80
N VAL A 125 5.53 0.64 2.48
CA VAL A 125 5.56 1.70 3.51
C VAL A 125 4.30 1.64 4.38
N MET A 126 3.13 1.47 3.79
CA MET A 126 1.87 1.37 4.55
C MET A 126 1.85 0.15 5.47
N ILE A 127 2.28 -1.03 4.99
CA ILE A 127 2.43 -2.24 5.82
C ILE A 127 3.35 -1.96 7.01
N ALA A 128 4.48 -1.28 6.80
CA ALA A 128 5.39 -0.92 7.87
C ALA A 128 4.72 -0.01 8.92
N ILE A 129 3.96 1.00 8.49
CA ILE A 129 3.24 1.91 9.40
C ILE A 129 2.19 1.15 10.22
N TYR A 130 1.38 0.27 9.61
CA TYR A 130 0.39 -0.51 10.37
C TYR A 130 1.06 -1.49 11.35
N ARG A 131 2.21 -2.08 10.99
CA ARG A 131 3.02 -2.88 11.93
C ARG A 131 3.55 -2.03 13.09
N GLU A 132 3.97 -0.80 12.84
CA GLU A 132 4.37 0.13 13.91
C GLU A 132 3.22 0.39 14.90
N ILE A 133 1.98 0.57 14.41
CA ILE A 133 0.80 0.72 15.29
C ILE A 133 0.62 -0.52 16.17
N ILE A 134 0.71 -1.73 15.58
CA ILE A 134 0.60 -2.99 16.32
C ILE A 134 1.67 -3.06 17.41
N GLU A 135 2.92 -2.71 17.11
CA GLU A 135 4.01 -2.69 18.10
C GLU A 135 3.74 -1.72 19.26
N ILE A 136 3.24 -0.51 18.95
CA ILE A 136 2.91 0.51 19.96
C ILE A 136 1.82 -0.04 20.89
N VAL A 137 0.75 -0.58 20.31
CA VAL A 137 -0.37 -1.13 21.05
C VAL A 137 0.05 -2.32 21.91
N GLU A 138 0.90 -3.22 21.39
CA GLU A 138 1.40 -4.37 22.15
C GLU A 138 2.32 -3.96 23.30
N ARG A 139 3.09 -2.88 23.16
CA ARG A 139 3.88 -2.32 24.27
C ARG A 139 3.00 -1.76 25.36
N GLU A 140 2.00 -0.94 25.01
CA GLU A 140 1.08 -0.37 25.99
C GLU A 140 0.23 -1.43 26.69
N ALA A 141 -0.25 -2.44 25.96
CA ALA A 141 -1.01 -3.54 26.54
C ALA A 141 -0.19 -4.34 27.59
N LYS A 142 1.13 -4.42 27.45
CA LYS A 142 2.02 -5.03 28.46
C LYS A 142 2.22 -4.14 29.68
N THR A 143 2.14 -2.82 29.53
CA THR A 143 2.25 -1.87 30.65
C THR A 143 0.97 -1.83 31.48
N LEU A 144 -0.19 -2.11 30.86
CA LEU A 144 -1.51 -2.13 31.50
C LEU A 144 -1.88 -3.47 32.17
N ALA A 145 -1.08 -4.53 31.95
CA ALA A 145 -1.28 -5.87 32.50
C ALA A 145 -0.47 -6.08 33.78
#